data_AF-A0A1X0P828-F1
#
_entry.id   AF-A0A1X0P828-F1
#
_cell.length_a   1.000
_cell.length_b   1.000
_cell.length_c   1.000
_cell.angle_alpha   90.00
_cell.angle_beta   90.00
_cell.angle_gamma   90.00
#
_symmetry.space_group_name_H-M   'P 1'
#
loop_
_entity.id
_entity.type
_entity.pdbx_description
1 polymer ?
#
loop_
_entity_poly.entity_id
_entity_poly.type
_entity_poly.pdbx_seq_one_letter_code
_entity_poly.pdbx_strand_id
1 'polypeptide(L)'
;MAESPEERPLVLTEEELQRHVNRLTQRPAPQPIHDPFPVCPAPKLSQAEIDRIVERVYYEYVKRHEAALRDAEERREKEYGLVSTVLPSEEVEAGVKRWYYEALERREASRKDAEERLLFKSKANVPTIPLKRFVEDMYAKGMQRQKDKEQLLYEKYIVATEIKTTRISRSEAEASATRLSSKGGA
;
A
#
# COMPACT_ATOMS: atom_id res chain seq x y z
N MET A 1 -70.51 -12.57 -35.78
CA MET A 1 -70.88 -12.09 -34.43
C MET A 1 -70.14 -12.98 -33.45
N ALA A 2 -69.12 -12.44 -32.80
CA ALA A 2 -68.30 -13.15 -31.83
C ALA A 2 -68.55 -12.49 -30.47
N GLU A 3 -69.28 -13.18 -29.59
CA GLU A 3 -69.48 -12.77 -28.21
C GLU A 3 -68.32 -13.33 -27.37
N SER A 4 -67.61 -12.42 -26.69
CA SER A 4 -66.48 -12.67 -25.80
C SER A 4 -66.98 -13.13 -24.42
N PRO A 5 -66.49 -14.26 -23.87
CA PRO A 5 -66.91 -14.71 -22.55
C PRO A 5 -66.21 -13.93 -21.43
N GLU A 6 -67.04 -13.62 -20.44
CA GLU A 6 -66.84 -12.81 -19.24
C GLU A 6 -65.62 -13.20 -18.37
N GLU A 7 -64.92 -12.19 -17.85
CA GLU A 7 -63.89 -12.29 -16.83
C GLU A 7 -64.49 -12.78 -15.50
N ARG A 8 -64.32 -14.05 -15.17
CA ARG A 8 -64.59 -14.54 -13.82
C ARG A 8 -63.40 -14.20 -12.92
N PRO A 9 -63.61 -13.65 -11.71
CA PRO A 9 -62.51 -13.40 -10.79
C PRO A 9 -61.85 -14.73 -10.41
N LEU A 10 -60.52 -14.80 -10.60
CA LEU A 10 -59.69 -15.93 -10.17
C LEU A 10 -59.78 -16.08 -8.65
N VAL A 11 -60.58 -17.04 -8.19
CA VAL A 11 -60.63 -17.42 -6.77
C VAL A 11 -59.39 -18.25 -6.49
N LEU A 12 -58.55 -17.77 -5.57
CA LEU A 12 -57.34 -18.45 -5.14
C LEU A 12 -57.73 -19.81 -4.55
N THR A 13 -57.05 -20.87 -4.98
CA THR A 13 -57.33 -22.21 -4.44
C THR A 13 -56.85 -22.31 -2.99
N GLU A 14 -57.47 -23.19 -2.20
CA GLU A 14 -57.12 -23.36 -0.78
C GLU A 14 -55.64 -23.75 -0.60
N GLU A 15 -55.08 -24.52 -1.54
CA GLU A 15 -53.67 -24.89 -1.54
C GLU A 15 -52.74 -23.68 -1.75
N GLU A 16 -53.12 -22.76 -2.64
CA GLU A 16 -52.35 -21.54 -2.90
C GLU A 16 -52.41 -20.60 -1.70
N LEU A 17 -53.58 -20.50 -1.06
CA LEU A 17 -53.75 -19.75 0.19
C LEU A 17 -52.84 -20.34 1.28
N GLN A 18 -52.83 -21.67 1.44
CA GLN A 18 -52.02 -22.36 2.44
C GLN A 18 -50.51 -22.18 2.19
N ARG A 19 -50.08 -22.19 0.93
CA ARG A 19 -48.69 -21.87 0.56
C ARG A 19 -48.34 -20.43 0.93
N HIS A 20 -49.27 -19.50 0.73
CA HIS A 20 -49.04 -18.10 1.05
C HIS A 20 -48.95 -17.87 2.56
N VAL A 21 -49.81 -18.55 3.34
CA VAL A 21 -49.76 -18.56 4.79
C VAL A 21 -48.44 -19.14 5.27
N ASN A 22 -48.04 -20.33 4.78
CA ASN A 22 -46.79 -20.97 5.19
C ASN A 22 -45.56 -20.09 4.90
N ARG A 23 -45.55 -19.37 3.77
CA ARG A 23 -44.47 -18.45 3.43
C ARG A 23 -44.37 -17.26 4.40
N LEU A 24 -45.49 -16.80 4.93
CA LEU A 24 -45.56 -15.65 5.82
C LEU A 24 -45.39 -16.04 7.30
N THR A 25 -45.78 -17.25 7.68
CA THR A 25 -45.75 -17.71 9.08
C THR A 25 -44.50 -18.50 9.43
N GLN A 26 -43.87 -19.19 8.47
CA GLN A 26 -42.68 -19.99 8.75
C GLN A 26 -41.43 -19.12 8.77
N ARG A 27 -40.78 -19.07 9.93
CA ARG A 27 -39.45 -18.47 10.06
C ARG A 27 -38.43 -19.35 9.33
N PRO A 28 -37.57 -18.78 8.46
CA PRO A 28 -36.51 -19.56 7.81
C PRO A 28 -35.61 -20.21 8.86
N ALA A 29 -35.18 -21.45 8.60
CA ALA A 29 -34.19 -22.10 9.45
C ALA A 29 -32.89 -21.27 9.47
N PRO A 30 -32.23 -21.12 10.63
CA PRO A 30 -30.96 -20.42 10.70
C PRO A 30 -29.93 -21.12 9.82
N GLN A 31 -29.27 -20.35 8.94
CA GLN A 31 -28.20 -20.91 8.11
C GLN A 31 -26.95 -21.18 8.96
N PRO A 32 -26.24 -22.30 8.75
CA PRO A 32 -24.98 -22.55 9.42
C PRO A 32 -23.95 -21.50 8.97
N ILE A 33 -23.43 -20.72 9.92
CA ILE A 33 -22.36 -19.76 9.69
C ILE A 33 -21.05 -20.55 9.57
N HIS A 34 -20.46 -20.58 8.37
CA HIS A 34 -19.13 -21.13 8.16
C HIS A 34 -18.09 -20.02 8.39
N ASP A 35 -17.09 -20.28 9.23
CA ASP A 35 -15.96 -19.36 9.45
C ASP A 35 -15.16 -19.22 8.13
N PRO A 36 -14.96 -18.00 7.59
CA PRO A 36 -14.19 -17.79 6.36
C PRO A 36 -12.70 -18.12 6.51
N PHE A 37 -12.18 -18.28 7.72
CA PHE A 37 -10.80 -18.66 7.98
C PHE A 37 -10.74 -20.00 8.72
N PRO A 38 -10.61 -21.14 8.01
CA PRO A 38 -10.33 -22.39 8.69
C PRO A 38 -9.00 -22.22 9.44
N VAL A 39 -9.06 -22.27 10.77
CA VAL A 39 -7.89 -22.31 11.66
C VAL A 39 -6.88 -23.26 11.04
N CYS A 40 -5.70 -22.74 10.69
CA CYS A 40 -4.72 -23.42 9.84
C CYS A 40 -4.61 -24.89 10.25
N PRO A 41 -4.91 -25.86 9.35
CA PRO A 41 -4.85 -27.26 9.71
C PRO A 41 -3.40 -27.56 10.10
N ALA A 42 -3.17 -27.88 11.37
CA ALA A 42 -1.87 -28.34 11.82
C ALA A 42 -1.59 -29.66 11.09
N PRO A 43 -0.54 -29.74 10.24
CA PRO A 43 -0.22 -30.97 9.55
C PRO A 43 0.12 -32.03 10.60
N LYS A 44 -0.56 -33.18 10.54
CA LYS A 44 -0.22 -34.34 11.37
C LYS A 44 1.07 -34.94 10.81
N LEU A 45 2.21 -34.46 11.32
CA LEU A 45 3.52 -35.00 10.99
C LEU A 45 3.68 -36.38 11.62
N SER A 46 4.32 -37.29 10.89
CA SER A 46 4.73 -38.59 11.44
C SER A 46 5.86 -38.41 12.45
N GLN A 47 5.98 -39.33 13.42
CA GLN A 47 7.05 -39.25 14.42
C GLN A 47 8.45 -39.22 13.78
N ALA A 48 8.65 -39.98 12.70
CA ALA A 48 9.91 -39.99 11.96
C ALA A 48 10.25 -38.63 11.30
N GLU A 49 9.24 -37.87 10.87
CA GLU A 49 9.45 -36.51 10.35
C GLU A 49 9.79 -35.52 11.48
N ILE A 50 9.15 -35.68 12.64
CA ILE A 50 9.46 -34.89 13.84
C ILE A 50 10.91 -35.15 14.27
N ASP A 51 11.33 -36.41 14.33
CA ASP A 51 12.69 -36.78 14.74
C ASP A 51 13.74 -36.22 13.77
N ARG A 52 13.49 -36.26 12.45
CA ARG A 52 14.36 -35.61 11.44
C ARG A 52 14.43 -34.10 11.61
N ILE A 53 13.31 -33.45 11.92
CA ILE A 53 13.27 -32.01 12.18
C ILE A 53 14.05 -31.70 13.46
N VAL A 54 13.87 -32.48 14.52
CA VAL A 54 14.62 -32.34 15.78
C VAL A 54 16.11 -32.55 15.54
N GLU A 55 16.51 -33.55 14.76
CA GLU A 55 17.90 -33.77 14.41
C GLU A 55 18.53 -32.57 13.70
N ARG A 56 17.84 -32.07 12.67
CA ARG A 56 18.32 -30.93 11.89
C ARG A 56 18.33 -29.63 12.70
N VAL A 57 17.29 -29.38 13.48
CA VAL A 57 17.13 -28.09 14.17
C VAL A 57 17.90 -28.06 15.46
N TYR A 58 17.81 -29.10 16.28
CA TYR A 58 18.42 -29.11 17.61
C TYR A 58 19.87 -29.59 17.56
N TYR A 59 20.14 -30.80 17.07
CA TYR A 59 21.50 -31.35 17.14
C TYR A 59 22.49 -30.64 16.22
N GLU A 60 22.10 -30.25 15.00
CA GLU A 60 23.00 -29.45 14.15
C GLU A 60 23.25 -28.06 14.74
N TYR A 61 22.24 -27.44 15.34
CA TYR A 61 22.40 -26.15 16.00
C TYR A 61 23.35 -26.24 17.19
N VAL A 62 23.17 -27.25 18.06
CA VAL A 62 24.07 -27.49 19.19
C VAL A 62 25.51 -27.69 18.70
N LYS A 63 25.74 -28.52 17.67
CA LYS A 63 27.07 -28.71 17.09
C LYS A 63 27.68 -27.41 16.55
N ARG A 64 26.89 -26.60 15.83
CA ARG A 64 27.34 -25.30 15.31
C ARG A 64 27.64 -24.32 16.43
N HIS A 65 26.83 -24.32 17.49
CA HIS A 65 27.00 -23.46 18.65
C HIS A 65 28.27 -23.85 19.42
N GLU A 66 28.50 -25.14 19.68
CA GLU A 66 29.72 -25.64 20.31
C GLU A 66 30.97 -25.34 19.48
N ALA A 67 30.89 -25.47 18.15
CA ALA A 67 31.98 -25.07 17.26
C ALA A 67 32.24 -23.56 17.33
N ALA A 68 31.18 -22.74 17.32
CA ALA A 68 31.31 -21.29 17.43
C ALA A 68 31.90 -20.84 18.78
N LEU A 69 31.57 -21.52 19.88
CA LEU A 69 32.18 -21.27 21.18
C LEU A 69 33.67 -21.60 21.17
N ARG A 70 34.06 -22.75 20.64
CA ARG A 70 35.48 -23.12 20.50
C ARG A 70 36.25 -22.12 19.63
N ASP A 71 35.69 -21.73 18.49
CA ASP A 71 36.30 -20.72 17.63
C ASP A 71 36.44 -19.36 18.34
N ALA A 72 35.46 -18.99 19.17
CA ALA A 72 35.50 -17.75 19.94
C ALA A 72 36.56 -17.82 21.06
N GLU A 73 36.69 -18.95 21.75
CA GLU A 73 37.74 -19.19 22.75
C GLU A 73 39.13 -19.12 22.11
N GLU A 74 39.34 -19.80 20.98
CA GLU A 74 40.60 -19.74 20.24
C GLU A 74 40.95 -18.32 19.79
N ARG A 75 39.97 -17.55 19.31
CA ARG A 75 40.19 -16.14 18.93
C ARG A 75 40.58 -15.31 20.14
N ARG A 76 39.88 -15.49 21.26
CA ARG A 76 40.17 -14.77 22.50
C ARG A 76 41.59 -15.07 22.99
N GLU A 77 42.02 -16.32 22.96
CA GLU A 77 43.40 -16.71 23.31
C GLU A 77 44.44 -16.07 22.36
N LYS A 78 44.18 -16.09 21.05
CA LYS A 78 45.04 -15.45 20.05
C LYS A 78 45.11 -13.92 20.24
N GLU A 79 43.98 -13.29 20.57
CA GLU A 79 43.88 -11.86 20.83
C GLU A 79 44.64 -11.45 22.10
N TYR A 80 44.59 -12.24 23.18
CA TYR A 80 45.37 -11.98 24.38
C TYR A 80 46.89 -11.94 24.10
N GLY A 81 47.38 -12.72 23.14
CA GLY A 81 48.78 -12.66 22.69
C GLY A 81 49.12 -11.40 21.86
N LEU A 82 48.13 -10.78 21.22
CA LEU A 82 48.32 -9.69 20.27
C LEU A 82 48.20 -8.28 20.89
N VAL A 83 47.46 -8.13 21.99
CA VAL A 83 47.23 -6.84 22.66
C VAL A 83 48.51 -6.23 23.26
N SER A 84 49.58 -7.01 23.39
CA SER A 84 50.86 -6.57 23.98
C SER A 84 51.78 -5.81 23.02
N THR A 85 51.66 -5.99 21.70
CA THR A 85 52.62 -5.42 20.75
C THR A 85 52.06 -4.16 20.09
N VAL A 86 52.70 -3.03 20.34
CA VAL A 86 52.49 -1.80 19.56
C VAL A 86 52.91 -2.10 18.11
N LEU A 87 51.93 -2.13 17.20
CA LEU A 87 52.19 -2.35 15.78
C LEU A 87 53.00 -1.15 15.22
N PRO A 88 53.99 -1.40 14.35
CA PRO A 88 54.71 -0.32 13.69
C PRO A 88 53.76 0.46 12.76
N SER A 89 53.96 1.77 12.66
CA SER A 89 53.08 2.68 11.89
C SER A 89 52.91 2.25 10.43
N GLU A 90 53.96 1.68 9.83
CA GLU A 90 53.95 1.20 8.44
C GLU A 90 52.98 0.03 8.23
N GLU A 91 52.89 -0.89 9.19
CA GLU A 91 51.95 -2.02 9.13
C GLU A 91 50.50 -1.56 9.30
N VAL A 92 50.28 -0.56 10.16
CA VAL A 92 48.96 0.05 10.33
C VAL A 92 48.51 0.72 9.03
N GLU A 93 49.38 1.52 8.40
CA GLU A 93 49.07 2.16 7.12
C GLU A 93 48.84 1.15 5.99
N ALA A 94 49.65 0.09 5.91
CA ALA A 94 49.47 -0.99 4.95
C ALA A 94 48.13 -1.72 5.17
N GLY A 95 47.78 -1.98 6.44
CA GLY A 95 46.49 -2.53 6.84
C GLY A 95 45.34 -1.64 6.39
N VAL A 96 45.37 -0.34 6.73
CA VAL A 96 44.32 0.62 6.35
C VAL A 96 44.17 0.71 4.84
N LYS A 97 45.27 0.78 4.08
CA LYS A 97 45.23 0.79 2.61
C LYS A 97 44.56 -0.48 2.07
N ARG A 98 44.95 -1.67 2.57
CA ARG A 98 44.35 -2.94 2.14
C ARG A 98 42.85 -2.95 2.40
N TRP A 99 42.42 -2.56 3.60
CA TRP A 99 41.00 -2.54 3.98
C TRP A 99 40.21 -1.55 3.13
N TYR A 100 40.79 -0.39 2.83
CA TYR A 100 40.17 0.62 1.98
C TYR A 100 39.94 0.10 0.55
N TYR A 101 40.97 -0.48 -0.07
CA TYR A 101 40.85 -1.04 -1.42
C TYR A 101 39.90 -2.24 -1.45
N GLU A 102 39.98 -3.14 -0.47
CA GLU A 102 39.07 -4.28 -0.37
C GLU A 102 37.61 -3.82 -0.19
N ALA A 103 37.37 -2.78 0.61
CA ALA A 103 36.03 -2.20 0.76
C ALA A 103 35.52 -1.56 -0.54
N LEU A 104 36.39 -0.88 -1.29
CA LEU A 104 36.05 -0.36 -2.61
C LEU A 104 35.69 -1.48 -3.58
N GLU A 105 36.50 -2.53 -3.66
CA GLU A 105 36.26 -3.69 -4.52
C GLU A 105 34.94 -4.39 -4.17
N ARG A 106 34.67 -4.63 -2.88
CA ARG A 106 33.39 -5.20 -2.42
C ARG A 106 32.20 -4.32 -2.80
N ARG A 107 32.33 -3.00 -2.66
CA ARG A 107 31.28 -2.04 -3.03
C ARG A 107 31.02 -2.07 -4.53
N GLU A 108 32.07 -2.11 -5.34
CA GLU A 108 31.96 -2.18 -6.79
C GLU A 108 31.36 -3.50 -7.26
N ALA A 109 31.78 -4.63 -6.68
CA ALA A 109 31.20 -5.94 -6.94
C ALA A 109 29.71 -5.96 -6.58
N SER A 110 29.34 -5.48 -5.38
CA SER A 110 27.95 -5.38 -4.95
C SER A 110 27.10 -4.51 -5.88
N ARG A 111 27.68 -3.42 -6.40
CA ARG A 111 27.01 -2.56 -7.38
C ARG A 111 26.80 -3.29 -8.70
N LYS A 112 27.82 -3.99 -9.22
CA LYS A 112 27.71 -4.80 -10.45
C LYS A 112 26.66 -5.90 -10.31
N ASP A 113 26.65 -6.64 -9.21
CA ASP A 113 25.66 -7.68 -8.94
C ASP A 113 24.23 -7.10 -8.91
N ALA A 114 24.06 -5.93 -8.28
CA ALA A 114 22.78 -5.24 -8.27
C ALA A 114 22.34 -4.78 -9.67
N GLU A 115 23.28 -4.25 -10.47
CA GLU A 115 23.04 -3.85 -11.87
C GLU A 115 22.71 -5.06 -12.77
N GLU A 116 23.30 -6.22 -12.52
CA GLU A 116 23.03 -7.46 -13.27
C GLU A 116 21.66 -8.06 -12.97
N ARG A 117 21.16 -7.94 -11.73
CA ARG A 117 19.81 -8.37 -11.34
C ARG A 117 18.70 -7.58 -12.05
N LEU A 118 19.00 -6.39 -12.56
CA LEU A 118 18.03 -5.58 -13.27
C LEU A 118 17.80 -6.14 -14.68
N LEU A 119 16.57 -6.56 -14.98
CA LEU A 119 16.12 -6.96 -16.32
C LEU A 119 16.34 -5.86 -17.36
N PHE A 120 16.25 -4.59 -16.94
CA PHE A 120 16.45 -3.42 -17.78
C PHE A 120 17.65 -2.60 -17.27
N LYS A 121 18.78 -2.70 -17.98
CA LYS A 121 19.95 -1.88 -17.72
C LYS A 121 19.74 -0.50 -18.36
N SER A 122 19.54 0.53 -17.55
CA SER A 122 19.44 1.90 -18.07
C SER A 122 20.80 2.32 -18.64
N LYS A 123 20.91 2.46 -19.96
CA LYS A 123 22.09 3.06 -20.63
C LYS A 123 22.11 4.58 -20.54
N ALA A 124 21.10 5.17 -19.90
CA ALA A 124 20.99 6.61 -19.77
C ALA A 124 21.99 7.10 -18.71
N ASN A 125 22.92 7.94 -19.12
CA ASN A 125 23.70 8.76 -18.20
C ASN A 125 22.72 9.72 -17.52
N VAL A 126 22.25 9.36 -16.32
CA VAL A 126 21.41 10.25 -15.53
C VAL A 126 22.31 11.42 -15.12
N PRO A 127 21.97 12.67 -15.49
CA PRO A 127 22.76 13.82 -15.10
C PRO A 127 22.78 13.90 -13.58
N THR A 128 23.96 14.08 -12.99
CA THR A 128 24.08 14.28 -11.55
C THR A 128 23.49 15.64 -11.21
N ILE A 129 22.26 15.66 -10.71
CA ILE A 129 21.58 16.89 -10.32
C ILE A 129 22.17 17.33 -8.96
N PRO A 130 22.73 18.55 -8.86
CA PRO A 130 23.22 19.05 -7.59
C PRO A 130 22.08 19.19 -6.58
N LEU A 131 22.33 18.79 -5.33
CA LEU A 131 21.30 18.69 -4.29
C LEU A 131 20.46 19.97 -4.13
N LYS A 132 21.08 21.14 -4.24
CA LYS A 132 20.38 22.44 -4.16
C LYS A 132 19.27 22.56 -5.20
N ARG A 133 19.56 22.22 -6.47
CA ARG A 133 18.57 22.26 -7.55
C ARG A 133 17.46 21.23 -7.34
N PHE A 134 17.80 20.05 -6.83
CA PHE A 134 16.80 19.03 -6.52
C PHE A 134 15.83 19.51 -5.42
N VAL A 135 16.35 20.10 -4.35
CA VAL A 135 15.54 20.64 -3.25
C VAL A 135 14.66 21.78 -3.73
N GLU A 136 15.20 22.71 -4.52
CA GLU A 136 14.43 23.81 -5.13
C GLU A 136 13.28 23.30 -6.03
N ASP A 137 13.56 22.34 -6.92
CA ASP A 137 12.55 21.76 -7.80
C ASP A 137 11.48 20.99 -7.01
N MET A 138 11.88 20.21 -6.00
CA MET A 138 10.96 19.37 -5.27
C MET A 138 10.05 20.18 -4.33
N TYR A 139 10.60 21.15 -3.60
CA TYR A 139 9.84 21.92 -2.63
C TYR A 139 9.22 23.18 -3.25
N ALA A 140 10.01 24.09 -3.81
CA ALA A 140 9.48 25.37 -4.28
C ALA A 140 8.59 25.18 -5.51
N LYS A 141 9.09 24.47 -6.54
CA LYS A 141 8.30 24.22 -7.75
C LYS A 141 7.21 23.17 -7.54
N GLY A 142 7.45 22.18 -6.68
CA GLY A 142 6.43 21.19 -6.32
C GLY A 142 5.21 21.82 -5.66
N MET A 143 5.42 22.70 -4.67
CA MET A 143 4.33 23.43 -4.02
C MET A 143 3.60 24.37 -4.99
N GLN A 144 4.34 25.04 -5.88
CA GLN A 144 3.73 25.91 -6.89
C GLN A 144 2.81 25.11 -7.83
N ARG A 145 3.26 23.96 -8.34
CA ARG A 145 2.43 23.08 -9.19
C ARG A 145 1.17 22.59 -8.48
N GLN A 146 1.23 22.32 -7.18
CA GLN A 146 0.04 21.96 -6.41
C GLN A 146 -0.95 23.12 -6.32
N LYS A 147 -0.47 24.33 -6.00
CA LYS A 147 -1.31 25.54 -5.96
C LYS A 147 -1.96 25.82 -7.31
N ASP A 148 -1.18 25.76 -8.39
CA ASP A 148 -1.69 26.00 -9.74
C ASP A 148 -2.75 24.95 -10.11
N LYS A 149 -2.54 23.68 -9.73
CA LYS A 149 -3.53 22.61 -9.94
C LYS A 149 -4.80 22.82 -9.11
N GLU A 150 -4.69 23.24 -7.87
CA GLU A 150 -5.82 23.56 -7.00
C GLU A 150 -6.65 24.71 -7.58
N GLN A 151 -6.00 25.77 -8.07
CA GLN A 151 -6.66 26.88 -8.74
C GLN A 151 -7.43 26.41 -9.98
N LEU A 152 -6.80 25.62 -10.85
CA LEU A 152 -7.47 25.08 -12.04
C LEU A 152 -8.68 24.19 -11.68
N LEU A 153 -8.60 23.42 -10.60
CA LEU A 153 -9.72 22.61 -10.12
C LEU A 153 -10.83 23.48 -9.53
N TYR A 154 -10.47 24.51 -8.77
CA TYR A 154 -11.42 25.47 -8.19
C TYR A 154 -12.21 26.21 -9.29
N GLU A 155 -11.50 26.75 -10.28
CA GLU A 155 -12.11 27.42 -11.43
C GLU A 155 -13.05 26.50 -12.21
N LYS A 156 -12.65 25.24 -12.43
CA LYS A 156 -13.41 24.29 -13.23
C LYS A 156 -14.68 23.78 -12.54
N TYR A 157 -14.62 23.53 -11.23
CA TYR A 157 -15.68 22.79 -10.53
C TYR A 157 -16.45 23.61 -9.49
N ILE A 158 -15.78 24.58 -8.86
CA ILE A 158 -16.38 25.34 -7.75
C ILE A 158 -17.00 26.64 -8.28
N VAL A 159 -16.27 27.41 -9.10
CA VAL A 159 -16.79 28.68 -9.66
C VAL A 159 -18.08 28.47 -10.48
N ALA A 160 -18.20 27.33 -11.17
CA ALA A 160 -19.41 27.01 -11.94
C ALA A 160 -20.64 26.68 -11.07
N THR A 161 -20.43 26.25 -9.82
CA THR A 161 -21.49 25.83 -8.89
C THR A 161 -21.75 26.85 -7.78
N GLU A 162 -20.86 27.83 -7.60
CA GLU A 162 -21.06 28.92 -6.67
C GLU A 162 -22.27 29.78 -7.06
N ILE A 163 -23.26 29.82 -6.17
CA ILE A 163 -24.41 30.72 -6.28
C ILE A 163 -23.86 32.14 -6.13
N LYS A 164 -23.77 32.86 -7.26
CA LYS A 164 -23.39 34.27 -7.25
C LYS A 164 -24.42 35.03 -6.40
N THR A 165 -24.03 35.38 -5.18
CA THR A 165 -24.81 36.24 -4.27
C THR A 165 -24.74 37.68 -4.77
N THR A 166 -25.23 37.90 -5.99
CA THR A 166 -25.39 39.24 -6.54
C THR A 166 -26.48 39.93 -5.75
N ARG A 167 -26.09 40.85 -4.86
CA ARG A 167 -27.02 41.83 -4.30
C ARG A 167 -27.33 42.81 -5.44
N ILE A 168 -28.58 42.79 -5.90
CA ILE A 168 -29.06 43.71 -6.91
C ILE A 168 -28.88 45.13 -6.35
N SER A 169 -28.24 46.00 -7.12
CA SER A 169 -28.05 47.39 -6.70
C SER A 169 -29.41 48.10 -6.61
N ARG A 170 -29.52 49.13 -5.77
CA ARG A 170 -30.78 49.88 -5.60
C ARG A 170 -31.33 50.42 -6.94
N SER A 171 -30.45 50.86 -7.82
CA SER A 171 -30.80 51.32 -9.17
C SER A 171 -31.38 50.23 -10.07
N GLU A 172 -30.85 49.00 -10.00
CA GLU A 172 -31.35 47.86 -10.78
C GLU A 172 -32.69 47.35 -10.23
N ALA A 173 -32.87 47.42 -8.91
CA ALA A 173 -34.14 47.12 -8.25
C ALA A 173 -35.23 48.14 -8.64
N GLU A 174 -34.92 49.44 -8.66
CA GLU A 174 -35.82 50.51 -9.09
C GLU A 174 -36.18 50.38 -10.58
N ALA A 175 -35.22 50.06 -11.45
CA ALA A 175 -35.49 49.81 -12.87
C ALA A 175 -36.37 48.57 -13.12
N SER A 176 -36.17 47.51 -12.34
CA SER A 176 -36.97 46.28 -12.42
C SER A 176 -38.39 46.49 -11.88
N ALA A 177 -38.52 47.25 -10.79
CA ALA A 177 -39.81 47.66 -10.23
C ALA A 177 -40.59 48.53 -11.22
N THR A 178 -39.91 49.46 -11.91
CA THR A 178 -40.54 50.31 -12.93
C THR A 178 -41.06 49.47 -14.11
N ARG A 179 -40.31 48.46 -14.56
CA ARG A 179 -40.74 47.50 -15.60
C ARG A 179 -41.94 46.65 -15.20
N LEU A 180 -42.05 46.25 -13.92
CA LEU A 180 -43.16 45.44 -13.41
C LEU A 180 -44.39 46.27 -13.05
N SER A 181 -44.18 47.52 -12.63
CA SER A 181 -45.23 48.46 -12.25
C SER A 181 -45.90 49.12 -13.46
N SER A 182 -45.26 49.14 -14.64
CA SER A 182 -45.88 49.63 -15.86
C SER A 182 -46.78 48.56 -16.48
N LYS A 183 -47.96 48.34 -15.90
CA LYS A 183 -49.10 47.73 -16.61
C LYS A 183 -50.15 48.80 -16.84
N GLY A 184 -50.03 49.45 -18.00
CA GLY A 184 -50.94 50.50 -18.47
C GLY A 184 -50.72 50.75 -19.96
N GLY A 185 -51.32 49.90 -20.78
CA GLY A 185 -51.36 49.95 -22.25
C GLY A 185 -51.69 48.53 -22.74
N ALA A 186 -52.97 48.16 -22.87
CA ALA A 186 -53.80 48.42 -24.06
C ALA A 186 -53.19 47.78 -25.30
#